data_AF-A0A9C6WTC5-F1
#
_entry.id   AF-A0A9C6WTC5-F1
#
_cell.length_a   1.000
_cell.length_b   1.000
_cell.length_c   1.000
_cell.angle_alpha   90.00
_cell.angle_beta   90.00
_cell.angle_gamma   90.00
#
_symmetry.space_group_name_H-M   'P 1'
#
loop_
_entity.id
_entity.type
_entity.pdbx_description
1 polymer ?
#
loop_
_entity_poly.entity_id
_entity_poly.type
_entity_poly.pdbx_seq_one_letter_code
_entity_poly.pdbx_strand_id
1 'polypeptide(L)'
;MENQAFAVTMYPRLIAEKIHACFWSNHPGLIFGVLGWWGTLGNAFGVTSIPGMSSGITLPQALSNTRKDGIGALLREGTASYLNSLVNHKFPYTTSQVRDQFAASITSNKAAAAQAQLFKMANEGRTKPNF
;
A
#
# COMPACT_ATOMS: atom_id res chain seq x y z
N MET A 1 8.51 -22.87 -8.86
CA MET A 1 7.18 -22.22 -8.87
C MET A 1 6.52 -22.43 -7.50
N GLU A 2 7.12 -21.89 -6.43
CA GLU A 2 6.85 -22.41 -5.07
C GLU A 2 6.89 -21.35 -3.95
N ASN A 3 6.73 -20.06 -4.28
CA ASN A 3 6.82 -18.99 -3.27
C ASN A 3 5.46 -18.44 -2.82
N GLN A 4 4.36 -18.77 -3.50
CA GLN A 4 3.04 -18.27 -3.10
C GLN A 4 2.39 -19.13 -2.00
N ALA A 5 2.67 -20.43 -1.96
CA ALA A 5 2.08 -21.34 -0.97
C ALA A 5 2.63 -21.12 0.45
N PHE A 6 3.91 -20.73 0.59
CA PHE A 6 4.56 -20.59 1.89
C PHE A 6 4.07 -19.38 2.70
N ALA A 7 3.70 -18.29 2.01
CA ALA A 7 3.14 -17.10 2.67
C ALA A 7 1.73 -17.36 3.24
N VAL A 8 0.94 -18.20 2.57
CA VAL A 8 -0.47 -18.46 2.91
C VAL A 8 -0.63 -19.33 4.16
N THR A 9 0.28 -20.29 4.39
CA THR A 9 0.22 -21.20 5.55
C THR A 9 0.84 -20.64 6.83
N MET A 10 1.79 -19.71 6.74
CA MET A 10 2.52 -19.19 7.92
C MET A 10 1.81 -18.01 8.61
N TYR A 11 0.87 -17.35 7.93
CA TYR A 11 0.13 -16.20 8.47
C TYR A 11 -1.38 -16.34 8.25
N PRO A 12 -2.13 -17.00 9.15
CA PRO A 12 -3.60 -17.03 9.12
C PRO A 12 -4.24 -15.63 9.26
N ARG A 13 -3.46 -14.56 9.46
CA ARG A 13 -3.91 -13.15 9.38
C ARG A 13 -3.90 -12.56 7.96
N LEU A 14 -3.25 -13.18 6.98
CA LEU A 14 -3.33 -12.72 5.58
C LEU A 14 -4.70 -13.03 4.93
N ILE A 15 -5.43 -13.98 5.50
CA ILE A 15 -6.84 -14.28 5.20
C ILE A 15 -7.82 -13.54 6.14
N ALA A 16 -7.32 -12.80 7.12
CA ALA A 16 -8.14 -11.89 7.91
C ALA A 16 -8.27 -10.58 7.12
N GLU A 17 -9.50 -10.10 6.96
CA GLU A 17 -9.95 -9.02 6.08
C GLU A 17 -9.24 -7.65 6.23
N LYS A 18 -8.21 -7.52 7.07
CA LYS A 18 -7.62 -6.26 7.52
C LYS A 18 -6.09 -6.36 7.59
N ILE A 19 -5.40 -5.66 6.69
CA ILE A 19 -3.93 -5.61 6.66
C ILE A 19 -3.50 -4.12 6.67
N HIS A 20 -2.98 -3.67 7.80
CA HIS A 20 -2.57 -2.28 8.01
C HIS A 20 -1.16 -2.01 7.48
N ALA A 21 -0.82 -0.74 7.26
CA ALA A 21 0.53 -0.34 6.86
C ALA A 21 1.63 -0.82 7.82
N CYS A 22 1.39 -0.79 9.14
CA CYS A 22 2.35 -1.29 10.13
C CYS A 22 2.65 -2.79 9.98
N PHE A 23 1.68 -3.59 9.50
CA PHE A 23 1.92 -5.01 9.27
C PHE A 23 2.98 -5.21 8.19
N TRP A 24 2.79 -4.57 7.03
CA TRP A 24 3.76 -4.65 5.93
C TRP A 24 5.12 -4.07 6.31
N SER A 25 5.14 -2.95 7.05
CA SER A 25 6.38 -2.35 7.55
C SER A 25 7.18 -3.29 8.45
N ASN A 26 6.50 -4.14 9.24
CA ASN A 26 7.14 -5.10 10.14
C ASN A 26 7.49 -6.44 9.44
N HIS A 27 7.04 -6.65 8.20
CA HIS A 27 7.27 -7.89 7.44
C HIS A 27 7.85 -7.60 6.05
N PRO A 28 9.02 -6.96 5.93
CA PRO A 28 9.59 -6.57 4.64
C PRO A 28 9.87 -7.79 3.73
N GLY A 29 10.14 -8.98 4.29
CA GLY A 29 10.30 -10.20 3.50
C GLY A 29 9.02 -10.64 2.76
N LEU A 30 7.83 -10.36 3.31
CA LEU A 30 6.56 -10.64 2.62
C LEU A 30 6.36 -9.72 1.42
N ILE A 31 6.82 -8.47 1.50
CA ILE A 31 6.77 -7.52 0.38
C ILE A 31 7.56 -8.08 -0.81
N PHE A 32 8.76 -8.60 -0.57
CA PHE A 32 9.54 -9.28 -1.61
C PHE A 32 8.85 -10.55 -2.10
N GLY A 33 8.28 -11.36 -1.21
CA GLY A 33 7.55 -12.58 -1.58
C GLY A 33 6.35 -12.34 -2.50
N VAL A 34 5.65 -11.22 -2.33
CA VAL A 34 4.50 -10.82 -3.17
C VAL A 34 4.95 -10.28 -4.52
N LEU A 35 5.99 -9.43 -4.54
CA LEU A 35 6.39 -8.70 -5.74
C LEU A 35 7.41 -9.46 -6.61
N GLY A 36 8.28 -10.26 -6.00
CA GLY A 36 9.41 -10.91 -6.66
C GLY A 36 10.63 -9.99 -6.90
N TRP A 37 10.58 -8.73 -6.44
CA TRP A 37 11.66 -7.74 -6.54
C TRP A 37 11.52 -6.65 -5.46
N TRP A 38 12.62 -5.97 -5.14
CA TRP A 38 12.61 -4.83 -4.22
C TRP A 38 12.29 -3.55 -4.99
N GLY A 39 11.05 -3.08 -4.85
CA GLY A 39 10.55 -1.97 -5.66
C GLY A 39 10.51 -0.58 -5.05
N THR A 40 10.49 0.41 -5.94
CA THR A 40 10.26 1.83 -5.61
C THR A 40 8.82 2.22 -5.84
N LEU A 41 8.39 3.33 -5.23
CA LEU A 41 7.10 3.94 -5.53
C LEU A 41 6.97 4.33 -7.00
N GLY A 42 8.06 4.73 -7.65
CA GLY A 42 8.04 5.04 -9.08
C GLY A 42 7.69 3.82 -9.94
N ASN A 43 8.26 2.65 -9.61
CA ASN A 43 7.95 1.43 -10.34
C ASN A 43 6.55 0.88 -10.00
N ALA A 44 6.12 0.98 -8.73
CA ALA A 44 4.81 0.47 -8.30
C ALA A 44 3.64 1.36 -8.72
N PHE A 45 3.81 2.69 -8.68
CA PHE A 45 2.75 3.67 -8.89
C PHE A 45 2.91 4.49 -10.17
N GLY A 46 4.05 4.42 -10.86
CA GLY A 46 4.33 5.24 -12.05
C GLY A 46 4.63 6.70 -11.72
N VAL A 47 4.96 7.03 -10.46
CA VAL A 47 5.23 8.40 -10.02
C VAL A 47 6.74 8.71 -10.06
N THR A 48 7.14 9.75 -10.78
CA THR A 48 8.56 10.10 -10.95
C THR A 48 9.10 11.01 -9.84
N SER A 49 8.21 11.76 -9.17
CA SER A 49 8.56 12.64 -8.06
C SER A 49 7.43 12.71 -7.03
N ILE A 50 7.81 12.94 -5.77
CA ILE A 50 6.88 13.10 -4.66
C ILE A 50 7.18 14.46 -4.01
N PRO A 51 6.19 15.34 -3.84
CA PRO A 51 6.43 16.66 -3.29
C PRO A 51 7.14 16.62 -1.93
N GLY A 52 8.26 17.32 -1.82
CA GLY A 52 9.04 17.40 -0.59
C GLY A 52 9.73 16.10 -0.19
N MET A 53 10.04 15.21 -1.14
CA MET A 53 10.77 13.98 -0.90
C MET A 53 11.78 13.67 -2.02
N SER A 54 12.83 12.93 -1.69
CA SER A 54 13.81 12.48 -2.68
C SER A 54 13.20 11.49 -3.67
N SER A 55 13.67 11.50 -4.90
CA SER A 55 13.36 10.43 -5.86
C SER A 55 13.87 9.09 -5.34
N GLY A 56 13.19 8.00 -5.68
CA GLY A 56 13.65 6.63 -5.37
C GLY A 56 13.22 6.05 -4.02
N ILE A 57 12.16 6.57 -3.39
CA ILE A 57 11.58 5.96 -2.17
C ILE A 57 11.17 4.51 -2.46
N THR A 58 11.69 3.57 -1.67
CA THR A 58 11.32 2.16 -1.72
C THR A 58 9.97 1.90 -1.02
N LEU A 59 9.29 0.81 -1.37
CA LEU A 59 8.01 0.45 -0.73
C LEU A 59 8.14 0.28 0.80
N PRO A 60 9.19 -0.36 1.35
CA PRO A 60 9.39 -0.39 2.80
C PRO A 60 9.58 1.00 3.41
N GLN A 61 10.36 1.88 2.77
CA GLN A 61 10.55 3.26 3.25
C GLN A 61 9.24 4.07 3.23
N ALA A 62 8.39 3.83 2.23
CA ALA A 62 7.07 4.44 2.14
C ALA A 62 6.16 3.98 3.30
N LEU A 63 6.19 2.69 3.64
CA LEU A 63 5.44 2.11 4.76
C LEU A 63 5.94 2.57 6.13
N SER A 64 7.25 2.73 6.29
CA SER A 64 7.88 3.21 7.53
C SER A 64 7.97 4.74 7.61
N ASN A 65 7.37 5.47 6.67
CA ASN A 65 7.47 6.93 6.63
C ASN A 65 6.92 7.54 7.93
N THR A 66 7.66 8.43 8.58
CA THR A 66 7.29 9.00 9.89
C THR A 66 6.61 10.37 9.80
N ARG A 67 6.45 10.94 8.59
CA ARG A 67 5.78 12.23 8.42
C ARG A 67 4.33 12.15 8.88
N LYS A 68 3.90 13.18 9.60
CA LYS A 68 2.56 13.30 10.17
C LYS A 68 1.60 14.08 9.26
N ASP A 69 2.05 14.42 8.05
CA ASP A 69 1.25 15.12 7.05
C ASP A 69 0.50 14.16 6.12
N GLY A 70 -0.32 14.71 5.23
CA GLY A 70 -1.15 13.97 4.30
C GLY A 70 -0.34 13.16 3.30
N ILE A 71 0.81 13.68 2.86
CA ILE A 71 1.73 12.93 1.98
C ILE A 71 2.31 11.72 2.71
N GLY A 72 2.80 11.89 3.95
CA GLY A 72 3.26 10.77 4.78
C GLY A 72 2.19 9.71 5.00
N ALA A 73 0.96 10.15 5.28
CA ALA A 73 -0.18 9.24 5.43
C ALA A 73 -0.49 8.49 4.12
N LEU A 74 -0.49 9.19 2.98
CA LEU A 74 -0.73 8.58 1.67
C LEU A 74 0.34 7.55 1.32
N LEU A 75 1.61 7.82 1.61
CA LEU A 75 2.71 6.87 1.37
C LEU A 75 2.48 5.56 2.11
N ARG A 76 2.14 5.63 3.40
CA ARG A 76 1.89 4.44 4.22
C ARG A 76 0.64 3.68 3.77
N GLU A 77 -0.49 4.37 3.73
CA GLU A 77 -1.79 3.73 3.49
C GLU A 77 -1.96 3.34 2.02
N GLY A 78 -1.46 4.13 1.08
CA GLY A 78 -1.46 3.80 -0.34
C GLY A 78 -0.55 2.63 -0.68
N THR A 79 0.64 2.55 -0.09
CA THR A 79 1.52 1.38 -0.26
C THR A 79 0.90 0.12 0.32
N ALA A 80 0.27 0.22 1.49
CA ALA A 80 -0.46 -0.88 2.09
C ALA A 80 -1.64 -1.33 1.22
N SER A 81 -2.44 -0.39 0.70
CA SER A 81 -3.56 -0.68 -0.21
C SER A 81 -3.10 -1.37 -1.49
N TYR A 82 -1.94 -0.96 -2.03
CA TYR A 82 -1.37 -1.57 -3.23
C TYR A 82 -1.02 -3.03 -2.96
N LEU A 83 -0.29 -3.32 -1.88
CA LEU A 83 0.05 -4.69 -1.48
C LEU A 83 -1.20 -5.52 -1.17
N ASN A 84 -2.19 -4.93 -0.49
CA ASN A 84 -3.46 -5.59 -0.19
C ASN A 84 -4.23 -5.96 -1.46
N SER A 85 -4.27 -5.07 -2.46
CA SER A 85 -4.92 -5.33 -3.74
C SER A 85 -4.30 -6.50 -4.52
N LEU A 86 -3.01 -6.79 -4.28
CA LEU A 86 -2.30 -7.89 -4.94
C LEU A 86 -2.53 -9.25 -4.27
N VAL A 87 -2.75 -9.27 -2.95
CA VAL A 87 -2.83 -10.52 -2.17
C VAL A 87 -4.25 -10.87 -1.74
N ASN A 88 -5.17 -9.91 -1.73
CA ASN A 88 -6.55 -10.08 -1.28
C ASN A 88 -7.54 -9.75 -2.40
N HIS A 89 -8.14 -10.78 -3.00
CA HIS A 89 -9.14 -10.64 -4.05
C HIS A 89 -10.45 -9.95 -3.61
N LYS A 90 -10.70 -9.85 -2.29
CA LYS A 90 -11.84 -9.12 -1.72
C LYS A 90 -11.48 -7.68 -1.35
N PHE A 91 -10.28 -7.21 -1.67
CA PHE A 91 -9.89 -5.84 -1.37
C PHE A 91 -10.79 -4.86 -2.16
N PRO A 92 -11.26 -3.77 -1.54
CA PRO A 92 -12.23 -2.85 -2.16
C PRO A 92 -11.73 -2.13 -3.41
N TYR A 93 -10.42 -2.13 -3.66
CA TYR A 93 -9.80 -1.47 -4.79
C TYR A 93 -9.01 -2.46 -5.65
N THR A 94 -9.09 -2.32 -6.96
CA THR A 94 -8.13 -2.99 -7.85
C THR A 94 -6.75 -2.34 -7.75
N THR A 95 -5.70 -3.07 -8.11
CA THR A 95 -4.34 -2.51 -8.14
C THR A 95 -4.23 -1.27 -9.05
N SER A 96 -4.95 -1.24 -10.18
CA SER A 96 -5.00 -0.05 -11.04
C SER A 96 -5.66 1.14 -10.35
N GLN A 97 -6.81 0.94 -9.69
CA GLN A 97 -7.49 2.00 -8.95
C GLN A 97 -6.60 2.58 -7.84
N VAL A 98 -5.89 1.73 -7.10
CA VAL A 98 -4.95 2.21 -6.08
C VAL A 98 -3.85 3.06 -6.71
N ARG A 99 -3.29 2.65 -7.85
CA ARG A 99 -2.25 3.40 -8.57
C ARG A 99 -2.74 4.77 -9.03
N ASP A 100 -3.88 4.80 -9.70
CA ASP A 100 -4.45 6.02 -10.27
C ASP A 100 -4.84 7.02 -9.19
N GLN A 101 -5.50 6.55 -8.12
CA GLN A 101 -5.90 7.41 -7.00
C GLN A 101 -4.69 7.92 -6.21
N PHE A 102 -3.65 7.11 -6.04
CA PHE A 102 -2.41 7.54 -5.41
C PHE A 102 -1.73 8.64 -6.24
N ALA A 103 -1.57 8.43 -7.55
CA ALA A 103 -0.95 9.41 -8.45
C ALA A 103 -1.75 10.72 -8.53
N ALA A 104 -3.09 10.66 -8.53
CA ALA A 104 -3.93 11.86 -8.54
C ALA A 104 -3.84 12.66 -7.23
N SER A 105 -3.77 11.98 -6.09
CA SER A 105 -3.83 12.61 -4.77
C SER A 105 -2.48 13.13 -4.25
N ILE A 106 -1.36 12.62 -4.74
CA ILE A 106 -0.02 13.02 -4.26
C ILE A 106 0.37 14.47 -4.60
N THR A 107 -0.40 15.12 -5.46
CA THR A 107 -0.19 16.50 -5.93
C THR A 107 -0.35 17.57 -4.85
N SER A 108 -1.07 17.29 -3.76
CA SER A 108 -1.22 18.24 -2.65
C SER A 108 -1.40 17.52 -1.31
N ASN A 109 -0.95 18.17 -0.23
CA ASN A 109 -1.09 17.61 1.12
C ASN A 109 -2.56 17.35 1.51
N LYS A 110 -3.50 18.21 1.06
CA LYS A 110 -4.93 18.06 1.35
C LYS A 110 -5.53 16.87 0.61
N ALA A 111 -5.26 16.74 -0.69
CA ALA A 111 -5.74 15.60 -1.49
C ALA A 111 -5.12 14.28 -0.99
N ALA A 112 -3.82 14.29 -0.68
CA ALA A 112 -3.12 13.16 -0.12
C ALA A 112 -3.73 12.71 1.23
N ALA A 113 -4.02 13.65 2.13
CA ALA A 113 -4.66 13.34 3.41
C ALA A 113 -6.06 12.70 3.22
N ALA A 114 -6.87 13.24 2.31
CA ALA A 114 -8.21 12.72 2.04
C ALA A 114 -8.14 11.29 1.47
N GLN A 115 -7.29 11.06 0.47
CA GLN A 115 -7.13 9.75 -0.13
C GLN A 115 -6.51 8.74 0.85
N ALA A 116 -5.55 9.16 1.68
CA ALA A 116 -4.97 8.33 2.72
C ALA A 116 -6.02 7.81 3.70
N GLN A 117 -7.03 8.61 4.05
CA GLN A 117 -8.13 8.15 4.91
C GLN A 117 -9.00 7.09 4.22
N LEU A 118 -9.30 7.26 2.93
CA LEU A 118 -10.04 6.24 2.16
C LEU A 118 -9.28 4.91 2.11
N PHE A 119 -7.99 4.96 1.79
CA PHE A 119 -7.11 3.79 1.81
C PHE A 119 -7.02 3.17 3.19
N LYS A 120 -6.88 3.96 4.25
CA LYS A 120 -6.87 3.46 5.62
C LYS A 120 -8.16 2.70 5.93
N MET A 121 -9.32 3.26 5.59
CA MET A 121 -10.60 2.57 5.80
C MET A 121 -10.68 1.25 5.03
N ALA A 122 -10.17 1.20 3.80
CA ALA A 122 -10.13 -0.04 3.01
C ALA A 122 -9.18 -1.07 3.62
N ASN A 123 -7.98 -0.65 4.04
CA ASN A 123 -6.99 -1.49 4.73
C ASN A 123 -7.53 -2.04 6.06
N GLU A 124 -8.35 -1.26 6.74
CA GLU A 124 -9.04 -1.64 7.98
C GLU A 124 -10.30 -2.47 7.73
N GLY A 125 -10.68 -2.76 6.48
CA GLY A 125 -11.93 -3.44 6.13
C GLY A 125 -13.17 -2.72 6.66
N ARG A 126 -13.14 -1.37 6.69
CA ARG A 126 -14.23 -0.48 7.12
C ARG A 126 -14.99 0.12 5.94
N THR A 127 -14.56 -0.12 4.71
CA THR A 127 -15.33 0.18 3.50
C THR A 127 -16.41 -0.89 3.32
N LYS A 128 -17.67 -0.47 3.14
CA LYS A 128 -18.75 -1.41 2.81
C LYS A 128 -18.42 -2.12 1.49
N PRO A 129 -18.65 -3.44 1.38
CA PRO A 129 -18.68 -4.10 0.09
C PRO A 129 -19.82 -3.46 -0.70
N ASN A 130 -19.52 -2.83 -1.83
CA ASN A 130 -20.55 -2.51 -2.80
C ASN A 130 -20.79 -3.80 -3.60
N PHE A 131 -21.70 -4.65 -3.11
CA PHE A 131 -22.33 -5.70 -3.91
C PHE A 131 -23.63 -5.17 -4.50
#